data_AF-A0A3L6E2G0-F1
#
_entry.id   AF-A0A3L6E2G0-F1
#
_cell.length_a   1.000
_cell.length_b   1.000
_cell.length_c   1.000
_cell.angle_alpha   90.00
_cell.angle_beta   90.00
_cell.angle_gamma   90.00
#
_symmetry.space_group_name_H-M   'P 1'
#
loop_
_entity.id
_entity.type
_entity.pdbx_description
1 polymer ?
#
loop_
_entity_poly.entity_id
_entity_poly.type
_entity_poly.pdbx_seq_one_letter_code
_entity_poly.pdbx_strand_id
1 'polypeptide(L)'
;MNFRLGESFISPPTTSESINHSHGRHARSSSAIPKSLASLANEYRRLAVDCVRVLRLEMQLEAIYHMQEMTKREYVEDQDAEDPDDFIISLTTQIARRDEEMAPYITESERNYIFGGISSVAANASIKALAQMKSINLLGVQQICRNSIALEQALAAIPSIDSEAVQQRLDRVRTFYELLNLPFESLLGFIAEHEYLFSAKEYLSVLKVNVPGREIPADAERRISQILGH
;
A
#
# COMPACT_ATOMS: atom_id res chain seq x y z
N MET A 1 41.08 -51.29 -47.56
CA MET A 1 41.68 -51.58 -48.88
C MET A 1 42.47 -50.35 -49.32
N ASN A 2 43.54 -50.56 -50.08
CA ASN A 2 44.64 -49.63 -50.46
C ASN A 2 44.15 -48.27 -51.05
N PHE A 3 44.93 -47.16 -51.09
CA PHE A 3 46.36 -47.04 -51.42
C PHE A 3 47.12 -45.87 -50.73
N ARG A 4 48.46 -45.94 -50.77
CA ARG A 4 49.45 -44.91 -50.36
C ARG A 4 49.81 -43.94 -51.50
N LEU A 5 50.28 -42.74 -51.12
CA LEU A 5 51.49 -42.01 -51.59
C LEU A 5 51.74 -40.92 -50.49
N GLY A 6 52.94 -40.54 -50.00
CA GLY A 6 54.21 -40.23 -50.67
C GLY A 6 54.23 -38.73 -51.04
N GLU A 7 55.16 -37.85 -50.64
CA GLU A 7 56.41 -37.91 -49.85
C GLU A 7 56.68 -36.52 -49.19
N SER A 8 57.76 -36.37 -48.42
CA SER A 8 58.15 -35.14 -47.70
C SER A 8 59.44 -34.49 -48.24
N PHE A 9 59.51 -33.15 -48.33
CA PHE A 9 60.78 -32.42 -48.52
C PHE A 9 60.83 -31.07 -47.77
N ILE A 10 62.05 -30.55 -47.58
CA ILE A 10 62.45 -29.57 -46.54
C ILE A 10 62.83 -28.20 -47.15
N SER A 11 62.67 -27.13 -46.36
CA SER A 11 62.76 -25.67 -46.65
C SER A 11 64.19 -25.07 -46.79
N PRO A 12 64.38 -23.72 -46.93
CA PRO A 12 63.52 -22.65 -47.48
C PRO A 12 64.17 -21.97 -48.72
N PRO A 13 64.98 -20.85 -48.74
CA PRO A 13 65.33 -19.80 -47.76
C PRO A 13 64.53 -18.45 -47.92
N THR A 14 65.17 -17.31 -48.26
CA THR A 14 64.69 -15.92 -48.11
C THR A 14 65.15 -14.96 -49.23
N THR A 15 64.31 -14.00 -49.65
CA THR A 15 64.72 -12.58 -49.82
C THR A 15 63.55 -11.61 -49.64
N SER A 16 63.86 -10.38 -49.24
CA SER A 16 62.95 -9.30 -48.88
C SER A 16 62.51 -8.43 -50.06
N GLU A 17 61.25 -7.99 -50.07
CA GLU A 17 60.91 -6.70 -50.69
C GLU A 17 59.70 -6.02 -50.01
N SER A 18 59.73 -4.70 -49.98
CA SER A 18 58.87 -3.86 -49.14
C SER A 18 57.60 -3.39 -49.86
N ILE A 19 56.42 -3.63 -49.28
CA ILE A 19 55.18 -2.98 -49.74
C ILE A 19 54.54 -2.19 -48.59
N ASN A 20 54.70 -0.87 -48.65
CA ASN A 20 53.98 0.07 -47.80
C ASN A 20 52.51 0.14 -48.21
N HIS A 21 51.66 -0.70 -47.62
CA HIS A 21 50.22 -0.46 -47.63
C HIS A 21 49.77 0.21 -46.33
N SER A 22 49.61 1.53 -46.39
CA SER A 22 48.98 2.34 -45.36
C SER A 22 47.47 2.09 -45.29
N HIS A 23 47.07 0.90 -44.88
CA HIS A 23 45.67 0.59 -44.61
C HIS A 23 45.30 1.00 -43.18
N GLY A 24 44.43 2.01 -43.10
CA GLY A 24 43.59 2.35 -41.97
C GLY A 24 44.19 2.08 -40.59
N ARG A 25 44.77 3.12 -39.99
CA ARG A 25 44.63 3.25 -38.53
C ARG A 25 43.14 3.09 -38.25
N HIS A 26 42.75 1.99 -37.59
CA HIS A 26 41.51 1.97 -36.85
C HIS A 26 41.62 3.12 -35.85
N ALA A 27 41.06 4.27 -36.21
CA ALA A 27 40.73 5.27 -35.23
C ALA A 27 39.90 4.52 -34.21
N ARG A 28 40.46 4.32 -33.01
CA ARG A 28 39.67 3.85 -31.88
C ARG A 28 38.58 4.90 -31.76
N SER A 29 37.39 4.56 -32.24
CA SER A 29 36.16 5.19 -31.77
C SER A 29 36.36 5.36 -30.27
N SER A 30 36.14 6.56 -29.76
CA SER A 30 36.32 6.87 -28.35
C SER A 30 35.29 6.06 -27.58
N SER A 31 35.61 4.79 -27.36
CA SER A 31 34.81 3.84 -26.64
C SER A 31 34.84 4.34 -25.22
N ALA A 32 33.78 5.08 -24.86
CA ALA A 32 33.50 5.43 -23.48
C ALA A 32 33.80 4.20 -22.63
N ILE A 33 34.67 4.37 -21.63
CA ILE A 33 35.22 3.27 -20.83
C ILE A 33 34.05 2.35 -20.48
N PRO A 34 34.08 1.06 -20.91
CA PRO A 34 32.92 0.18 -20.72
C PRO A 34 32.50 0.24 -19.26
N LYS A 35 31.24 0.63 -19.00
CA LYS A 35 30.71 0.69 -17.64
C LYS A 35 31.07 -0.64 -16.97
N SER A 36 31.79 -0.58 -15.85
CA SER A 36 32.21 -1.81 -15.19
C SER A 36 30.95 -2.61 -14.82
N LEU A 37 31.05 -3.94 -14.84
CA LEU A 37 29.91 -4.81 -14.47
C LEU A 37 29.39 -4.45 -13.06
N ALA A 38 30.27 -4.01 -12.17
CA ALA A 38 29.90 -3.46 -10.86
C ALA A 38 29.09 -2.15 -10.94
N SER A 39 29.44 -1.21 -11.83
CA SER A 39 28.66 0.01 -12.07
C SER A 39 27.27 -0.32 -12.60
N LEU A 40 27.19 -1.21 -13.60
CA LEU A 40 25.92 -1.62 -14.19
C LEU A 40 25.02 -2.38 -13.20
N ALA A 41 25.58 -3.29 -12.41
CA ALA A 41 24.86 -3.98 -11.34
C ALA A 41 24.35 -3.02 -10.25
N ASN A 42 25.09 -1.94 -9.96
CA ASN A 42 24.65 -0.90 -9.04
C ASN A 42 23.52 -0.03 -9.62
N GLU A 43 23.52 0.23 -10.93
CA GLU A 43 22.41 0.91 -11.62
C GLU A 43 21.13 0.06 -11.57
N TYR A 44 21.20 -1.23 -11.90
CA TYR A 44 20.05 -2.14 -11.82
C TYR A 44 19.52 -2.30 -10.38
N ARG A 45 20.39 -2.37 -9.37
CA ARG A 45 19.94 -2.44 -7.97
C ARG A 45 19.19 -1.18 -7.53
N ARG A 46 19.62 0.00 -7.99
CA ARG A 46 18.91 1.26 -7.73
C ARG A 46 17.54 1.25 -8.41
N LEU A 47 17.49 0.85 -9.69
CA LEU A 47 16.23 0.73 -10.42
C LEU A 47 15.24 -0.23 -9.74
N ALA A 48 15.69 -1.39 -9.26
CA ALA A 48 14.83 -2.33 -8.54
C ALA A 48 14.24 -1.72 -7.25
N VAL A 49 15.05 -1.01 -6.47
CA VAL A 49 14.59 -0.26 -5.28
C VAL A 49 13.57 0.82 -5.64
N ASP A 50 13.76 1.53 -6.75
CA ASP A 50 12.83 2.55 -7.22
C ASP A 50 11.52 1.93 -7.76
N CYS A 51 11.56 0.78 -8.43
CA CYS A 51 10.37 0.01 -8.79
C CYS A 51 9.55 -0.39 -7.54
N VAL A 52 10.19 -0.97 -6.52
CA VAL A 52 9.53 -1.37 -5.25
C VAL A 52 8.90 -0.15 -4.54
N ARG A 53 9.50 1.04 -4.63
CA ARG A 53 8.91 2.29 -4.14
C ARG A 53 7.68 2.73 -4.94
N VAL A 54 7.72 2.63 -6.27
CA VAL A 54 6.58 2.96 -7.12
C VAL A 54 5.41 2.02 -6.85
N LEU A 55 5.66 0.70 -6.79
CA LEU A 55 4.63 -0.29 -6.46
C LEU A 55 3.96 -0.01 -5.10
N ARG A 56 4.74 0.40 -4.08
CA ARG A 56 4.17 0.82 -2.80
C ARG A 56 3.26 2.04 -2.93
N LEU A 57 3.67 3.05 -3.70
CA LEU A 57 2.88 4.26 -3.93
C LEU A 57 1.59 3.92 -4.70
N GLU A 58 1.65 3.05 -5.71
CA GLU A 58 0.49 2.56 -6.45
C GLU A 58 -0.50 1.86 -5.51
N MET A 59 -0.05 0.92 -4.67
CA MET A 59 -0.94 0.24 -3.70
C MET A 59 -1.57 1.19 -2.68
N GLN A 60 -0.85 2.23 -2.24
CA GLN A 60 -1.41 3.25 -1.35
C GLN A 60 -2.38 4.19 -2.06
N LEU A 61 -2.14 4.53 -3.33
CA LEU A 61 -3.05 5.31 -4.16
C LEU A 61 -4.33 4.54 -4.50
N GLU A 62 -4.23 3.23 -4.76
CA GLU A 62 -5.36 2.33 -4.95
C GLU A 62 -6.24 2.33 -3.69
N ALA A 63 -5.63 2.19 -2.51
CA ALA A 63 -6.35 2.28 -1.23
C ALA A 63 -7.03 3.65 -1.04
N ILE A 64 -6.38 4.77 -1.36
CA ILE A 64 -7.03 6.10 -1.33
C ILE A 64 -8.21 6.16 -2.33
N TYR A 65 -8.03 5.63 -3.53
CA TYR A 65 -9.02 5.68 -4.60
C TYR A 65 -10.31 4.94 -4.26
N HIS A 66 -10.25 3.76 -3.64
CA HIS A 66 -11.47 3.06 -3.20
C HIS A 66 -12.05 3.67 -1.92
N MET A 67 -11.20 3.97 -0.93
CA MET A 67 -11.68 4.44 0.38
C MET A 67 -12.33 5.84 0.32
N GLN A 68 -12.10 6.64 -0.73
CA GLN A 68 -12.80 7.90 -0.92
C GLN A 68 -14.33 7.73 -1.10
N GLU A 69 -14.79 6.57 -1.58
CA GLU A 69 -16.23 6.32 -1.81
C GLU A 69 -17.04 6.30 -0.50
N MET A 70 -16.40 6.04 0.65
CA MET A 70 -17.01 6.21 1.99
C MET A 70 -17.57 7.61 2.23
N THR A 71 -17.02 8.64 1.57
CA THR A 71 -17.51 10.03 1.71
C THR A 71 -18.75 10.33 0.87
N LYS A 72 -19.09 9.45 -0.08
CA LYS A 72 -20.23 9.57 -1.00
C LYS A 72 -21.36 8.61 -0.65
N ARG A 73 -21.07 7.51 0.05
CA ARG A 73 -22.05 6.54 0.53
C ARG A 73 -22.88 7.09 1.69
N GLU A 74 -24.17 6.78 1.67
CA GLU A 74 -25.06 6.96 2.82
C GLU A 74 -25.01 5.72 3.72
N TYR A 75 -24.91 5.92 5.03
CA TYR A 75 -24.82 4.84 6.03
C TYR A 75 -26.04 4.82 6.97
N VAL A 76 -27.22 5.08 6.40
CA VAL A 76 -28.52 4.93 7.07
C VAL A 76 -29.24 3.79 6.38
N GLU A 77 -28.93 2.57 6.82
CA GLU A 77 -29.43 1.33 6.21
C GLU A 77 -30.72 0.86 6.92
N ASP A 78 -31.65 0.23 6.20
CA ASP A 78 -32.88 -0.34 6.79
C ASP A 78 -32.73 -1.82 7.20
N GLN A 79 -31.68 -2.50 6.73
CA GLN A 79 -31.39 -3.92 6.94
C GLN A 79 -29.90 -4.13 7.20
N ASP A 80 -29.52 -5.17 7.97
CA ASP A 80 -28.12 -5.59 8.09
C ASP A 80 -27.65 -6.14 6.73
N ALA A 81 -26.46 -5.72 6.31
CA ALA A 81 -25.87 -6.15 5.05
C ALA A 81 -25.00 -7.39 5.31
N GLU A 82 -25.09 -8.41 4.45
CA GLU A 82 -24.31 -9.65 4.62
C GLU A 82 -22.85 -9.48 4.15
N ASP A 83 -22.66 -8.71 3.07
CA ASP A 83 -21.39 -8.48 2.38
C ASP A 83 -20.79 -7.08 2.66
N PRO A 84 -19.45 -6.91 2.60
CA PRO A 84 -18.82 -5.58 2.63
C PRO A 84 -19.16 -4.76 1.37
N ASP A 85 -18.93 -3.45 1.42
CA ASP A 85 -19.24 -2.53 0.33
C ASP A 85 -18.46 -2.85 -0.96
N ASP A 86 -19.06 -2.63 -2.13
CA ASP A 86 -18.45 -2.92 -3.45
C ASP A 86 -17.05 -2.32 -3.64
N PHE A 87 -16.79 -1.12 -3.10
CA PHE A 87 -15.45 -0.50 -3.18
C PHE A 87 -14.42 -1.21 -2.29
N ILE A 88 -14.84 -1.83 -1.18
CA ILE A 88 -13.99 -2.71 -0.37
C ILE A 88 -13.76 -4.02 -1.11
N ILE A 89 -14.80 -4.64 -1.67
CA ILE A 89 -14.66 -5.87 -2.49
C ILE A 89 -13.69 -5.62 -3.65
N SER A 90 -13.79 -4.47 -4.33
CA SER A 90 -12.88 -4.09 -5.41
C SER A 90 -11.44 -3.91 -4.91
N LEU A 91 -11.24 -3.19 -3.81
CA LEU A 91 -9.92 -2.99 -3.20
C LEU A 91 -9.27 -4.31 -2.76
N THR A 92 -9.99 -5.17 -2.03
CA THR A 92 -9.46 -6.45 -1.53
C THR A 92 -9.15 -7.42 -2.67
N THR A 93 -10.01 -7.47 -3.70
CA THR A 93 -9.76 -8.23 -4.93
C THR A 93 -8.48 -7.76 -5.63
N GLN A 94 -8.26 -6.45 -5.72
CA GLN A 94 -7.04 -5.91 -6.33
C GLN A 94 -5.79 -6.16 -5.47
N ILE A 95 -5.88 -6.06 -4.14
CA ILE A 95 -4.79 -6.40 -3.23
C ILE A 95 -4.35 -7.87 -3.44
N ALA A 96 -5.29 -8.81 -3.39
CA ALA A 96 -5.01 -10.23 -3.57
C ALA A 96 -4.41 -10.53 -4.96
N ARG A 97 -5.01 -9.97 -6.02
CA ARG A 97 -4.53 -10.13 -7.40
C ARG A 97 -3.11 -9.56 -7.58
N ARG A 98 -2.81 -8.39 -7.02
CA ARG A 98 -1.46 -7.80 -7.10
C ARG A 98 -0.44 -8.62 -6.34
N ASP A 99 -0.81 -9.24 -5.23
CA ASP A 99 0.09 -10.13 -4.50
C ASP A 99 0.45 -11.36 -5.33
N GLU A 100 -0.55 -12.02 -5.94
CA GLU A 100 -0.34 -13.16 -6.84
C GLU A 100 0.52 -12.79 -8.07
N GLU A 101 0.23 -11.65 -8.72
CA GLU A 101 0.99 -11.16 -9.88
C GLU A 101 2.46 -10.83 -9.53
N MET A 102 2.73 -10.37 -8.29
CA MET A 102 4.07 -9.96 -7.86
C MET A 102 4.91 -11.08 -7.24
N ALA A 103 4.29 -12.06 -6.56
CA ALA A 103 4.97 -13.08 -5.77
C ALA A 103 6.15 -13.81 -6.46
N PRO A 104 6.16 -14.09 -7.78
CA PRO A 104 7.31 -14.73 -8.44
C PRO A 104 8.55 -13.84 -8.60
N TYR A 105 8.42 -12.51 -8.44
CA TYR A 105 9.42 -11.52 -8.89
C TYR A 105 10.08 -10.74 -7.76
N ILE A 106 9.49 -10.71 -6.57
CA ILE A 106 9.94 -9.91 -5.42
C ILE A 106 9.97 -10.74 -4.14
N THR A 107 10.81 -10.34 -3.20
CA THR A 107 10.98 -11.02 -1.91
C THR A 107 9.81 -10.75 -0.96
N GLU A 108 9.66 -11.60 0.07
CA GLU A 108 8.70 -11.38 1.17
C GLU A 108 8.88 -10.02 1.86
N SER A 109 10.12 -9.56 2.06
CA SER A 109 10.39 -8.24 2.66
C SER A 109 10.00 -7.08 1.74
N GLU A 110 10.13 -7.24 0.43
CA GLU A 110 9.63 -6.27 -0.56
C GLU A 110 8.09 -6.27 -0.64
N ARG A 111 7.45 -7.44 -0.54
CA ARG A 111 5.98 -7.56 -0.46
C ARG A 111 5.42 -6.86 0.78
N ASN A 112 5.94 -7.14 1.96
CA ASN A 112 5.59 -6.43 3.19
C ASN A 112 5.81 -4.91 3.07
N TYR A 113 6.87 -4.48 2.38
CA TYR A 113 7.10 -3.05 2.11
C TYR A 113 6.04 -2.44 1.17
N ILE A 114 5.66 -3.14 0.09
CA ILE A 114 4.73 -2.67 -0.96
C ILE A 114 3.30 -2.56 -0.43
N PHE A 115 2.78 -3.62 0.20
CA PHE A 115 1.46 -3.58 0.84
C PHE A 115 1.48 -2.81 2.17
N GLY A 116 2.67 -2.50 2.67
CA GLY A 116 2.92 -1.74 3.89
C GLY A 116 2.25 -0.36 3.89
N GLY A 117 1.31 -0.18 4.81
CA GLY A 117 0.62 1.07 5.05
C GLY A 117 -0.76 1.20 4.39
N ILE A 118 -1.23 0.21 3.62
CA ILE A 118 -2.63 0.15 3.15
C ILE A 118 -3.60 0.27 4.34
N SER A 119 -3.39 -0.52 5.41
CA SER A 119 -4.19 -0.46 6.63
C SER A 119 -4.18 0.92 7.30
N SER A 120 -3.05 1.62 7.29
CA SER A 120 -2.92 2.99 7.82
C SER A 120 -3.63 4.02 6.93
N VAL A 121 -3.52 3.89 5.60
CA VAL A 121 -4.24 4.73 4.64
C VAL A 121 -5.74 4.56 4.80
N ALA A 122 -6.22 3.31 4.81
CA ALA A 122 -7.63 2.99 4.99
C ALA A 122 -8.15 3.49 6.33
N ALA A 123 -7.47 3.20 7.44
CA ALA A 123 -7.90 3.67 8.76
C ALA A 123 -8.00 5.19 8.86
N ASN A 124 -7.00 5.91 8.32
CA ASN A 124 -7.03 7.37 8.27
C ASN A 124 -8.13 7.91 7.33
N ALA A 125 -8.45 7.21 6.24
CA ALA A 125 -9.53 7.57 5.33
C ALA A 125 -10.91 7.37 6.00
N SER A 126 -11.16 6.20 6.60
CA SER A 126 -12.40 5.89 7.31
C SER A 126 -12.68 6.89 8.43
N ILE A 127 -11.71 7.16 9.31
CA ILE A 127 -11.90 8.09 10.44
C ILE A 127 -12.19 9.52 9.94
N LYS A 128 -11.52 9.96 8.86
CA LYS A 128 -11.78 11.28 8.24
C LYS A 128 -13.12 11.33 7.50
N ALA A 129 -13.61 10.22 6.96
CA ALA A 129 -14.87 10.18 6.22
C ALA A 129 -16.07 10.54 7.10
N LEU A 130 -16.05 10.19 8.39
CA LEU A 130 -17.12 10.54 9.34
C LEU A 130 -17.41 12.05 9.37
N ALA A 131 -16.39 12.90 9.25
CA ALA A 131 -16.56 14.35 9.26
C ALA A 131 -17.28 14.91 8.00
N GLN A 132 -17.50 14.09 6.97
CA GLN A 132 -18.27 14.42 5.76
C GLN A 132 -19.63 13.71 5.72
N MET A 133 -19.88 12.73 6.61
CA MET A 133 -21.14 12.02 6.69
C MET A 133 -22.23 12.93 7.28
N LYS A 134 -23.39 12.99 6.63
CA LYS A 134 -24.56 13.71 7.18
C LYS A 134 -25.20 12.95 8.33
N SER A 135 -25.35 11.64 8.18
CA SER A 135 -26.03 10.76 9.12
C SER A 135 -25.51 9.33 9.01
N ILE A 136 -25.56 8.59 10.11
CA ILE A 136 -25.22 7.16 10.20
C ILE A 136 -26.08 6.50 11.28
N ASN A 137 -26.55 5.27 11.05
CA ASN A 137 -27.27 4.48 12.05
C ASN A 137 -26.47 3.24 12.50
N LEU A 138 -27.03 2.45 13.43
CA LEU A 138 -26.38 1.25 13.97
C LEU A 138 -25.95 0.25 12.87
N LEU A 139 -26.81 0.06 11.86
CA LEU A 139 -26.54 -0.84 10.73
C LEU A 139 -25.41 -0.30 9.85
N GLY A 140 -25.38 1.02 9.61
CA GLY A 140 -24.24 1.69 8.96
C GLY A 140 -22.92 1.56 9.71
N VAL A 141 -22.94 1.62 11.06
CA VAL A 141 -21.75 1.34 11.89
C VAL A 141 -21.30 -0.11 11.71
N GLN A 142 -22.23 -1.07 11.75
CA GLN A 142 -21.92 -2.49 11.53
C GLN A 142 -21.33 -2.73 10.13
N GLN A 143 -21.83 -2.05 9.10
CA GLN A 143 -21.29 -2.16 7.75
C GLN A 143 -19.86 -1.60 7.64
N ILE A 144 -19.55 -0.50 8.32
CA ILE A 144 -18.18 0.03 8.37
C ILE A 144 -17.25 -0.91 9.17
N CYS A 145 -17.74 -1.58 10.21
CA CYS A 145 -16.99 -2.64 10.88
C CYS A 145 -16.74 -3.84 9.95
N ARG A 146 -17.74 -4.29 9.18
CA ARG A 146 -17.63 -5.36 8.17
C ARG A 146 -16.61 -5.02 7.09
N ASN A 147 -16.65 -3.80 6.56
CA ASN A 147 -15.65 -3.25 5.64
C ASN A 147 -14.23 -3.33 6.21
N SER A 148 -14.05 -2.93 7.47
CA SER A 148 -12.75 -2.97 8.17
C SER A 148 -12.22 -4.41 8.30
N ILE A 149 -13.09 -5.36 8.67
CA ILE A 149 -12.76 -6.79 8.79
C ILE A 149 -12.41 -7.42 7.44
N ALA A 150 -13.14 -7.10 6.36
CA ALA A 150 -12.84 -7.62 5.03
C ALA A 150 -11.46 -7.17 4.52
N LEU A 151 -11.10 -5.90 4.76
CA LEU A 151 -9.77 -5.38 4.42
C LEU A 151 -8.65 -5.98 5.29
N GLU A 152 -8.92 -6.22 6.57
CA GLU A 152 -8.01 -6.89 7.50
C GLU A 152 -7.68 -8.31 7.04
N GLN A 153 -8.70 -9.09 6.70
CA GLN A 153 -8.56 -10.46 6.19
C GLN A 153 -7.78 -10.50 4.88
N ALA A 154 -8.06 -9.58 3.94
CA ALA A 154 -7.36 -9.50 2.66
C ALA A 154 -5.86 -9.17 2.82
N LEU A 155 -5.49 -8.33 3.79
CA LEU A 155 -4.09 -8.02 4.11
C LEU A 155 -3.42 -9.15 4.90
N ALA A 156 -4.11 -9.75 5.88
CA ALA A 156 -3.59 -10.87 6.65
C ALA A 156 -3.35 -12.14 5.80
N ALA A 157 -4.00 -12.25 4.65
CA ALA A 157 -3.79 -13.34 3.69
C ALA A 157 -2.44 -13.27 2.95
N ILE A 158 -1.73 -12.13 2.94
CA ILE A 158 -0.47 -11.92 2.22
C ILE A 158 0.70 -12.46 3.08
N PRO A 159 1.40 -13.55 2.68
CA PRO A 159 2.45 -14.13 3.53
C PRO A 159 3.70 -13.24 3.58
N SER A 160 3.74 -12.31 4.54
CA SER A 160 4.87 -11.44 4.95
C SER A 160 4.42 -10.18 5.70
N ILE A 161 3.12 -9.83 5.62
CA ILE A 161 2.57 -8.64 6.26
C ILE A 161 2.61 -8.75 7.79
N ASP A 162 2.88 -7.62 8.43
CA ASP A 162 2.70 -7.43 9.87
C ASP A 162 1.21 -7.39 10.23
N SER A 163 0.62 -8.57 10.44
CA SER A 163 -0.80 -8.72 10.77
C SER A 163 -1.19 -8.05 12.08
N GLU A 164 -0.29 -7.93 13.06
CA GLU A 164 -0.57 -7.23 14.33
C GLU A 164 -0.70 -5.71 14.09
N ALA A 165 0.20 -5.13 13.29
CA ALA A 165 0.08 -3.73 12.89
C ALA A 165 -1.13 -3.48 11.98
N VAL A 166 -1.56 -4.44 11.14
CA VAL A 166 -2.82 -4.33 10.38
C VAL A 166 -4.03 -4.35 11.31
N GLN A 167 -4.11 -5.35 12.19
CA GLN A 167 -5.15 -5.52 13.20
C GLN A 167 -5.34 -4.24 14.01
N GLN A 168 -4.27 -3.73 14.63
CA GLN A 168 -4.31 -2.50 15.45
C GLN A 168 -4.85 -1.28 14.70
N ARG A 169 -4.56 -1.15 13.40
CA ARG A 169 -5.03 -0.01 12.58
C ARG A 169 -6.51 -0.14 12.23
N LEU A 170 -7.02 -1.36 12.05
CA LEU A 170 -8.39 -1.62 11.63
C LEU A 170 -9.36 -1.81 12.82
N ASP A 171 -8.86 -2.29 13.96
CA ASP A 171 -9.53 -2.17 15.27
C ASP A 171 -9.78 -0.71 15.63
N ARG A 172 -8.78 0.16 15.43
CA ARG A 172 -8.95 1.60 15.64
C ARG A 172 -10.15 2.18 14.87
N VAL A 173 -10.42 1.71 13.66
CA VAL A 173 -11.60 2.13 12.89
C VAL A 173 -12.88 1.64 13.54
N ARG A 174 -12.94 0.35 13.91
CA ARG A 174 -14.10 -0.27 14.57
C ARG A 174 -14.44 0.45 15.87
N THR A 175 -13.45 0.59 16.77
CA THR A 175 -13.59 1.34 18.03
C THR A 175 -14.07 2.77 17.81
N PHE A 176 -13.56 3.48 16.79
CA PHE A 176 -13.99 4.85 16.50
C PHE A 176 -15.46 4.96 16.10
N TYR A 177 -15.92 4.06 15.23
CA TYR A 177 -17.31 4.04 14.76
C TYR A 177 -18.27 3.48 15.81
N GLU A 178 -17.84 2.55 16.65
CA GLU A 178 -18.62 2.03 17.78
C GLU A 178 -18.96 3.10 18.83
N LEU A 179 -18.18 4.19 18.93
CA LEU A 179 -18.52 5.36 19.76
C LEU A 179 -19.86 6.01 19.38
N LEU A 180 -20.33 5.82 18.13
CA LEU A 180 -21.61 6.35 17.66
C LEU A 180 -22.81 5.62 18.29
N ASN A 181 -22.60 4.37 18.72
CA ASN A 181 -23.61 3.55 19.39
C ASN A 181 -23.74 3.86 20.89
N LEU A 182 -22.83 4.68 21.46
CA LEU A 182 -22.87 5.05 22.87
C LEU A 182 -23.87 6.20 23.13
N PRO A 183 -24.67 6.12 24.21
CA PRO A 183 -25.34 7.28 24.78
C PRO A 183 -24.34 8.38 25.15
N PHE A 184 -24.75 9.64 25.11
CA PHE A 184 -23.84 10.78 25.27
C PHE A 184 -23.02 10.76 26.58
N GLU A 185 -23.62 10.39 27.71
CA GLU A 185 -22.90 10.30 28.99
C GLU A 185 -21.86 9.16 29.00
N SER A 186 -22.14 8.03 28.34
CA SER A 186 -21.17 6.94 28.16
C SER A 186 -20.04 7.32 27.22
N LEU A 187 -20.33 8.09 26.18
CA LEU A 187 -19.32 8.67 25.28
C LEU A 187 -18.39 9.63 26.04
N LEU A 188 -18.91 10.49 26.91
CA LEU A 188 -18.08 11.37 27.74
C LEU A 188 -17.17 10.60 28.71
N GLY A 189 -17.69 9.53 29.35
CA GLY A 189 -16.89 8.63 30.17
C GLY A 189 -15.74 8.01 29.38
N PHE A 190 -16.03 7.46 28.19
CA PHE A 190 -15.02 6.90 27.31
C PHE A 190 -13.92 7.93 26.95
N ILE A 191 -14.30 9.16 26.59
CA ILE A 191 -13.36 10.23 26.23
C ILE A 191 -12.47 10.62 27.42
N ALA A 192 -13.03 10.69 28.63
CA ALA A 192 -12.26 11.02 29.84
C ALA A 192 -11.23 9.93 30.21
N GLU A 193 -11.52 8.66 29.93
CA GLU A 193 -10.61 7.54 30.15
C GLU A 193 -9.56 7.38 29.03
N HIS A 194 -9.87 7.84 27.81
CA HIS A 194 -9.10 7.56 26.59
C HIS A 194 -8.67 8.82 25.84
N GLU A 195 -8.39 9.92 26.53
CA GLU A 195 -8.13 11.27 25.97
C GLU A 195 -7.22 11.27 24.71
N TYR A 196 -6.13 10.50 24.74
CA TYR A 196 -5.13 10.44 23.65
C TYR A 196 -5.41 9.38 22.59
N LEU A 197 -6.51 8.60 22.71
CA LEU A 197 -6.85 7.58 21.73
C LEU A 197 -7.28 8.24 20.41
N PHE A 198 -8.14 9.26 20.43
CA PHE A 198 -8.49 10.04 19.24
C PHE A 198 -8.19 11.53 19.44
N SER A 199 -7.89 12.23 18.35
CA SER A 199 -7.68 13.67 18.41
C SER A 199 -8.99 14.41 18.71
N ALA A 200 -8.91 15.61 19.29
CA ALA A 200 -10.10 16.41 19.57
C ALA A 200 -11.00 16.66 18.35
N LYS A 201 -10.42 16.74 17.14
CA LYS A 201 -11.20 16.88 15.89
C LYS A 201 -11.98 15.62 15.53
N GLU A 202 -11.43 14.44 15.84
CA GLU A 202 -12.07 13.14 15.64
C GLU A 202 -13.19 12.93 16.67
N TYR A 203 -12.97 13.23 17.95
CA TYR A 203 -14.05 13.20 18.95
C TYR A 203 -15.18 14.21 18.65
N LEU A 204 -14.85 15.41 18.17
CA LEU A 204 -15.87 16.38 17.75
C LEU A 204 -16.64 15.93 16.49
N SER A 205 -16.06 15.11 15.59
CA SER A 205 -16.81 14.59 14.44
C SER A 205 -17.82 13.51 14.87
N VAL A 206 -17.51 12.72 15.91
CA VAL A 206 -18.46 11.76 16.54
C VAL A 206 -19.69 12.47 17.12
N LEU A 207 -19.58 13.72 17.60
CA LEU A 207 -20.76 14.52 18.00
C LEU A 207 -21.54 15.10 16.82
N LYS A 208 -20.85 15.51 15.75
CA LYS A 208 -21.44 16.31 14.67
C LYS A 208 -22.28 15.51 13.68
N VAL A 209 -21.92 14.25 13.47
CA VAL A 209 -22.71 13.36 12.61
C VAL A 209 -24.06 13.05 13.27
N ASN A 210 -25.14 13.12 12.48
CA ASN A 210 -26.45 12.72 12.98
C ASN A 210 -26.49 11.21 13.22
N VAL A 211 -26.91 10.79 14.41
CA VAL A 211 -27.21 9.39 14.72
C VAL A 211 -28.69 9.33 15.13
N PRO A 212 -29.58 8.74 14.30
CA PRO A 212 -31.02 8.71 14.60
C PRO A 212 -31.31 8.13 15.98
N GLY A 213 -32.06 8.89 16.79
CA GLY A 213 -32.42 8.51 18.17
C GLY A 213 -31.37 8.81 19.25
N ARG A 214 -30.18 9.31 18.91
CA ARG A 214 -29.16 9.72 19.88
C ARG A 214 -29.34 11.19 20.28
N GLU A 215 -29.76 11.44 21.51
CA GLU A 215 -29.85 12.79 22.06
C GLU A 215 -28.46 13.37 22.38
N ILE A 216 -28.18 14.59 21.89
CA ILE A 216 -26.94 15.33 22.14
C ILE A 216 -27.31 16.66 22.85
N PRO A 217 -26.85 16.89 24.09
CA PRO A 217 -27.09 18.13 24.81
C PRO A 217 -26.51 19.37 24.12
N ALA A 218 -27.16 20.52 24.27
CA ALA A 218 -26.74 21.79 23.66
C ALA A 218 -25.37 22.31 24.14
N ASP A 219 -24.82 21.75 25.23
CA ASP A 219 -23.48 22.05 25.75
C ASP A 219 -22.45 20.94 25.48
N ALA A 220 -22.78 19.94 24.66
CA ALA A 220 -21.93 18.78 24.42
C ALA A 220 -20.50 19.12 23.94
N GLU A 221 -20.35 20.03 22.97
CA GLU A 221 -19.02 20.47 22.51
C GLU A 221 -18.21 21.13 23.64
N ARG A 222 -18.87 21.84 24.57
CA ARG A 222 -18.22 22.48 25.72
C ARG A 222 -17.74 21.44 26.73
N ARG A 223 -18.57 20.42 27.02
CA ARG A 223 -18.24 19.32 27.92
C ARG A 223 -17.04 18.51 27.39
N ILE A 224 -17.01 18.16 26.10
CA ILE A 224 -15.82 17.52 25.48
C ILE A 224 -14.60 18.45 25.52
N SER A 225 -14.76 19.74 25.18
CA SER A 225 -13.62 20.68 25.17
C SER A 225 -13.02 20.94 26.55
N GLN A 226 -13.76 20.71 27.64
CA GLN A 226 -13.24 20.74 29.01
C GLN A 226 -12.41 19.47 29.32
N ILE A 227 -12.86 18.30 28.87
CA ILE A 227 -12.12 17.04 29.07
C ILE A 227 -10.81 17.05 28.28
N LEU A 228 -10.83 17.52 27.03
CA LEU A 228 -9.68 17.55 26.11
C LEU A 228 -8.82 18.83 26.21
N GLY A 229 -9.04 19.65 27.25
CA GLY A 229 -8.46 20.99 27.40
C GLY A 229 -7.84 21.24 28.77
N HIS A 230 -7.54 20.18 29.53
CA HIS A 230 -6.94 20.19 30.86
C HIS A 230 -5.60 19.45 30.87
#